data_AF-A0A699RPR0-F1
#
_entry.id   AF-A0A699RPR0-F1
#
_cell.length_a   1.000
_cell.length_b   1.000
_cell.length_c   1.000
_cell.angle_alpha   90.00
_cell.angle_beta   90.00
_cell.angle_gamma   90.00
#
_symmetry.space_group_name_H-M   'P 1'
#
loop_
_entity.id
_entity.type
_entity.pdbx_description
1 polymer ?
#
loop_
_entity_poly.entity_id
_entity_poly.type
_entity_poly.pdbx_seq_one_letter_code
_entity_poly.pdbx_strand_id
1 'polypeptide(L)' 'MAECLALADLGASINLMPYSVWKRLSLSDLTPTCMMLELADRSITSPVGIAEDVYVKVVVDFDADPRVPLILG' A
#
# COMPACT_ATOMS: atom_id res chain seq x y z
N MET A 1 13.36 13.50 4.28
CA MET A 1 12.02 12.92 4.03
C MET A 1 12.21 11.43 4.01
N ALA A 2 11.39 10.65 4.72
CA ALA A 2 11.56 9.19 4.71
C ALA A 2 11.00 8.64 3.40
N GLU A 3 11.84 7.94 2.64
CA GLU A 3 11.48 7.33 1.37
C GLU A 3 11.21 5.85 1.59
N CYS A 4 10.14 5.34 0.97
CA CYS A 4 9.73 3.94 1.05
C CYS A 4 9.39 3.46 -0.36
N LEU A 5 9.79 2.23 -0.68
CA LEU A 5 9.32 1.56 -1.88
C LEU A 5 7.89 1.07 -1.64
N ALA A 6 7.03 1.24 -2.62
CA ALA A 6 5.64 0.81 -2.59
C ALA A 6 5.30 0.02 -3.86
N LEU A 7 4.42 -0.97 -3.72
CA LEU A 7 3.83 -1.67 -4.84
C LEU A 7 2.54 -0.94 -5.24
N ALA A 8 2.42 -0.58 -6.52
CA ALA A 8 1.17 -0.05 -7.07
C ALA A 8 0.34 -1.21 -7.64
N ASP A 9 -0.75 -1.55 -6.97
CA ASP A 9 -1.73 -2.53 -7.44
C ASP A 9 -3.02 -1.81 -7.85
N LEU A 10 -3.26 -1.70 -9.16
CA LEU A 10 -4.46 -1.04 -9.71
C LEU A 10 -5.74 -1.84 -9.49
N GLY A 11 -5.64 -3.13 -9.16
CA GLY A 11 -6.77 -3.99 -8.82
C GLY A 11 -7.17 -3.90 -7.34
N ALA A 12 -6.31 -3.33 -6.49
CA ALA A 12 -6.58 -3.18 -5.07
C ALA A 12 -7.49 -1.97 -4.79
N SER A 13 -8.54 -2.19 -3.99
CA SER A 13 -9.43 -1.11 -3.52
C SER A 13 -8.95 -0.47 -2.21
N ILE A 14 -7.91 -1.02 -1.58
CA ILE A 14 -7.35 -0.55 -0.32
C ILE A 14 -5.83 -0.45 -0.42
N ASN A 15 -5.25 0.49 0.33
CA ASN A 15 -3.80 0.62 0.48
C ASN A 15 -3.35 -0.06 1.77
N LEU A 16 -2.29 -0.86 1.70
CA LEU A 16 -1.67 -1.50 2.87
C LEU A 16 -0.29 -0.93 3.13
N MET A 17 -0.02 -0.60 4.39
CA MET A 17 1.30 -0.20 4.86
C MET A 17 1.69 -1.06 6.06
N PRO A 18 2.90 -1.64 6.09
CA PRO A 18 3.38 -2.32 7.28
C PRO A 18 3.43 -1.37 8.48
N TYR A 19 2.95 -1.82 9.64
CA TYR A 19 2.93 -1.00 10.86
C TYR A 19 4.32 -0.50 11.28
N SER A 20 5.37 -1.27 10.98
CA SER A 20 6.76 -0.85 11.21
C SER A 20 7.13 0.40 10.40
N VAL A 21 6.67 0.50 9.15
CA VAL A 21 6.88 1.67 8.30
C VAL A 21 6.08 2.85 8.83
N TRP A 22 4.80 2.64 9.17
CA TRP A 22 3.94 3.68 9.78
C TRP A 22 4.61 4.35 10.99
N LYS A 23 5.13 3.54 11.92
CA LYS A 23 5.87 4.04 13.10
C LYS A 23 7.14 4.79 12.73
N ARG A 24 7.90 4.30 11.75
CA ARG A 24 9.14 4.98 11.27
C ARG A 24 8.85 6.33 10.63
N LEU A 25 7.69 6.48 10.01
CA LEU A 25 7.23 7.75 9.44
C LEU A 25 6.69 8.72 10.50
N SER A 26 6.52 8.25 11.76
CA SER A 26 5.98 9.03 12.87
C SER A 26 4.63 9.68 12.53
N LEU A 27 3.78 8.93 11.82
CA LEU A 27 2.44 9.34 11.45
C LEU A 27 1.49 9.25 12.65
N SER A 28 0.32 9.89 12.51
CA SER A 28 -0.73 9.94 13.52
C SER A 28 -1.22 8.56 13.98
N ASP A 29 -1.91 8.53 15.11
CA ASP A 29 -2.52 7.31 15.62
C ASP A 29 -3.55 6.73 14.64
N LEU A 30 -3.63 5.40 14.64
CA LEU A 30 -4.57 4.65 13.82
C LEU A 30 -5.89 4.46 14.57
N THR A 31 -7.00 4.51 13.86
CA THR A 31 -8.31 4.12 14.41
C THR A 31 -8.39 2.59 14.44
N PRO A 32 -8.57 1.95 15.61
CA PRO A 32 -8.69 0.50 15.69
C PRO A 32 -9.83 -0.04 14.82
N THR A 33 -9.64 -1.22 14.25
CA THR A 33 -10.65 -1.88 13.41
C THR A 33 -10.75 -3.36 13.74
N CYS A 34 -11.94 -3.94 13.53
CA CYS A 34 -12.18 -5.39 13.66
C CYS A 34 -12.10 -6.11 12.30
N MET A 35 -11.60 -5.44 11.27
CA MET A 35 -11.46 -6.02 9.93
C MET A 35 -10.47 -7.19 9.92
N MET A 36 -10.70 -8.14 9.01
CA MET A 36 -9.73 -9.16 8.62
C MET A 36 -9.55 -9.10 7.10
N LEU A 37 -8.32 -9.31 6.64
CA LEU A 37 -7.94 -9.30 5.24
C LEU A 37 -7.42 -10.68 4.85
N GLU A 38 -7.92 -11.22 3.74
CA GLU A 38 -7.33 -12.39 3.08
C GLU A 38 -6.41 -11.90 1.97
N LEU A 39 -5.14 -12.29 2.04
CA LEU A 39 -4.13 -11.91 1.05
C LEU A 39 -4.09 -12.93 -0.10
N ALA A 40 -3.40 -12.60 -1.19
CA ALA A 40 -3.29 -13.47 -2.36
C ALA A 40 -2.61 -14.83 -2.06
N ASP A 41 -1.80 -14.90 -1.00
CA ASP A 41 -1.20 -16.13 -0.48
C ASP A 41 -2.14 -16.93 0.44
N ARG A 42 -3.41 -16.50 0.56
CA ARG A 42 -4.47 -17.05 1.43
C ARG A 42 -4.19 -16.91 2.92
N SER A 43 -3.19 -16.10 3.31
CA SER A 43 -3.02 -15.73 4.71
C SER A 43 -4.13 -14.77 5.12
N ILE A 44 -4.59 -14.93 6.36
CA ILE A 44 -5.57 -14.02 6.98
C ILE A 44 -4.82 -13.15 7.98
N THR A 45 -4.92 -11.83 7.83
CA THR A 45 -4.29 -10.84 8.71
C THR A 45 -5.30 -9.86 9.26
N SER A 46 -5.06 -9.39 10.49
CA SER A 46 -5.85 -8.31 11.10
C SER A 46 -4.99 -7.04 11.15
N PRO A 47 -5.39 -5.96 10.45
CA PRO A 47 -4.68 -4.70 10.51
C PRO A 47 -4.78 -4.07 11.90
N VAL A 48 -3.72 -3.36 12.31
CA VAL A 48 -3.65 -2.68 13.61
C VAL A 48 -4.72 -1.58 13.73
N GLY A 49 -5.05 -0.94 12.60
CA GLY A 49 -6.06 0.10 12.52
C GLY A 49 -6.13 0.68 11.10
N ILE A 50 -6.98 1.68 10.94
CA ILE A 50 -7.23 2.41 9.70
C ILE A 50 -6.76 3.85 9.89
N ALA A 51 -6.12 4.39 8.86
CA ALA A 51 -5.87 5.81 8.72
C ALA A 51 -6.68 6.35 7.55
N GLU A 52 -7.39 7.45 7.79
CA GLU A 52 -8.13 8.18 6.77
C GLU A 52 -7.33 9.41 6.36
N ASP A 53 -7.49 9.85 5.11
CA ASP A 53 -6.93 11.10 4.57
C ASP A 53 -5.40 11.27 4.69
N VAL A 54 -4.65 10.18 4.46
CA VAL A 54 -3.17 10.21 4.44
C VAL A 54 -2.66 10.73 3.10
N TYR A 55 -1.98 11.88 3.12
CA TYR A 55 -1.32 12.42 1.94
C TYR A 55 -0.03 11.65 1.62
N VAL A 56 0.02 11.01 0.46
CA VAL A 56 1.22 10.33 -0.05
C VAL A 56 1.62 10.93 -1.39
N LYS A 57 2.88 11.32 -1.52
CA LYS A 57 3.45 11.70 -2.81
C LYS A 57 4.06 10.46 -3.46
N VAL A 58 3.44 10.01 -4.55
CA VAL A 58 3.95 8.89 -5.35
C VAL A 58 4.81 9.43 -6.49
N VAL A 59 6.00 8.88 -6.65
CA VAL A 59 6.82 9.06 -7.85
C VAL A 59 6.87 7.71 -8.54
N VAL A 60 6.27 7.64 -9.73
CA VAL A 60 6.29 6.42 -10.55
C VAL A 60 7.49 6.52 -11.48
N ASP A 61 8.45 5.62 -11.27
CA ASP A 61 9.51 5.38 -12.24
C ASP A 61 9.13 4.11 -13.03
N PHE A 62 8.91 4.26 -14.34
CA PHE A 62 8.49 3.16 -15.20
C PHE A 62 9.64 2.79 -16.12
N ASP A 63 10.23 1.63 -15.90
CA ASP A 63 11.15 1.03 -16.85
C ASP A 63 10.33 0.20 -17.85
N ALA A 64 10.24 0.68 -19.09
CA ALA A 64 9.45 0.03 -20.12
C ALA A 64 10.16 -1.24 -20.60
N ASP A 65 9.62 -2.42 -20.28
CA ASP A 65 10.09 -3.67 -20.92
C ASP A 65 9.55 -3.74 -22.36
N PRO A 66 10.40 -3.63 -23.40
CA PRO A 66 9.94 -3.65 -24.78
C PRO A 66 9.33 -5.00 -25.21
N ARG A 67 9.49 -6.06 -24.40
CA ARG A 67 8.93 -7.40 -24.66
C ARG A 67 7.49 -7.54 -24.18
N VAL A 68 7.04 -6.64 -23.31
CA VAL A 68 5.67 -6.66 -22.77
C VAL A 68 4.90 -5.51 -23.41
N PRO A 69 4.01 -5.78 -24.38
CA PRO A 69 3.26 -4.70 -25.01
C PRO A 69 2.29 -4.07 -24.00
N LEU A 70 2.29 -2.74 -23.94
CA LEU A 70 1.26 -2.00 -23.24
C LEU A 70 -0.02 -2.03 -24.08
N ILE A 71 -1.06 -2.69 -23.59
CA ILE A 71 -2.37 -2.73 -24.24
C ILE A 71 -3.22 -1.61 -23.64
N LEU A 72 -3.60 -0.65 -24.49
CA LEU A 72 -4.56 0.39 -24.15
C LEU A 72 -5.97 -0.08 -24.54
N GLY A 73 -6.91 0.02 -23.59
CA GLY A 73 -8.34 -0.23 -23.81
C GLY A 73 -9.08 1.03 -24.24
#